data_AF-A0A067LDR8-F1
#
_entry.id   AF-A0A067LDR8-F1
#
_cell.length_a   1.000
_cell.length_b   1.000
_cell.length_c   1.000
_cell.angle_alpha   90.00
_cell.angle_beta   90.00
_cell.angle_gamma   90.00
#
_symmetry.space_group_name_H-M   'P 1'
#
loop_
_entity.id
_entity.type
_entity.pdbx_description
1 polymer ?
#
loop_
_entity_poly.entity_id
_entity_poly.type
_entity_poly.pdbx_seq_one_letter_code
_entity_poly.pdbx_strand_id
1 'polypeptide(L)'
;MDDQLLDAICERLVSSLSTQGNYIVREGDPVNEMLFIIRGQLESSTTNGGRTGFFNSITLRPGDFCGEELLTWALMPNSTASLPSSTRTVKALSEVEAFSLQADDLTFFAKQFKRLQSKKLQHAFRYYSHQWRTWAACLIQAVWRRYQKRKLAKELASRESLSYIMLPEEEYEYYEDENGEKIENPQNAQQLGATILASKFAANTRKGTHQKVRESGSSSYKMPQLFKPQDFSIDREDV
;
A
#
# COMPACT_ATOMS: atom_id res chain seq x y z
N MET A 1 -16.97 -24.85 4.63
CA MET A 1 -17.54 -24.11 5.78
C MET A 1 -18.27 -25.13 6.63
N ASP A 2 -18.98 -24.74 7.69
CA ASP A 2 -19.99 -25.63 8.26
C ASP A 2 -21.18 -25.66 7.31
N ASP A 3 -21.74 -26.83 7.02
CA ASP A 3 -22.85 -26.93 6.05
C ASP A 3 -24.08 -26.17 6.57
N GLN A 4 -24.34 -26.22 7.89
CA GLN A 4 -25.41 -25.45 8.54
C GLN A 4 -25.28 -23.93 8.38
N LEU A 5 -24.05 -23.40 8.43
CA LEU A 5 -23.81 -21.97 8.24
C LEU A 5 -24.02 -21.59 6.78
N LEU A 6 -23.59 -22.46 5.86
CA LEU A 6 -23.77 -22.23 4.43
C LEU A 6 -25.26 -22.24 4.07
N ASP A 7 -26.01 -23.21 4.59
CA ASP A 7 -27.47 -23.29 4.40
C ASP A 7 -28.16 -22.04 4.94
N ALA A 8 -27.81 -21.60 6.14
CA ALA A 8 -28.39 -20.40 6.73
C ALA A 8 -28.08 -19.13 5.90
N ILE A 9 -26.86 -19.01 5.35
CA ILE A 9 -26.52 -17.91 4.43
C ILE A 9 -27.35 -18.02 3.16
N CYS A 10 -27.44 -19.21 2.55
CA CYS A 10 -28.22 -19.45 1.34
C CYS A 10 -29.69 -19.10 1.51
N GLU A 11 -30.28 -19.33 2.68
CA GLU A 11 -31.66 -18.92 3.00
C GLU A 11 -31.87 -17.40 3.06
N ARG A 12 -30.80 -16.61 3.28
CA ARG A 12 -30.85 -15.13 3.34
C ARG A 12 -30.46 -14.45 2.04
N LEU A 13 -29.94 -15.20 1.07
CA LEU A 13 -29.56 -14.65 -0.23
C LEU A 13 -30.79 -14.18 -1.01
N VAL A 14 -30.75 -12.94 -1.47
CA VAL A 14 -31.79 -12.35 -2.33
C VAL A 14 -31.26 -12.30 -3.76
N SER A 15 -32.11 -12.59 -4.75
CA SER A 15 -31.72 -12.46 -6.15
C SER A 15 -31.57 -10.98 -6.53
N SER A 16 -30.48 -10.64 -7.19
CA SER A 16 -30.17 -9.30 -7.69
C SER A 16 -29.86 -9.36 -9.19
N LEU A 17 -30.56 -8.52 -9.96
CA LEU A 17 -30.39 -8.41 -11.41
C LEU A 17 -29.86 -7.02 -11.75
N SER A 18 -28.80 -6.96 -12.54
CA SER A 18 -28.24 -5.71 -13.05
C SER A 18 -28.19 -5.71 -14.56
N THR A 19 -28.74 -4.67 -15.18
CA THR A 19 -28.68 -4.45 -16.63
C THR A 19 -27.30 -3.94 -17.04
N GLN A 20 -26.93 -4.20 -18.30
CA GLN A 20 -25.67 -3.69 -18.85
C GLN A 20 -25.55 -2.16 -18.69
N GLY A 21 -24.36 -1.70 -18.29
CA GLY A 21 -24.04 -0.29 -18.16
C GLY A 21 -24.40 0.33 -16.80
N ASN A 22 -25.20 -0.36 -15.97
CA ASN A 22 -25.56 0.15 -14.65
C ASN A 22 -24.38 0.14 -13.69
N TYR A 23 -24.33 1.17 -12.85
CA TYR A 23 -23.42 1.23 -11.72
C TYR A 23 -24.11 0.61 -10.51
N ILE A 24 -23.48 -0.41 -9.95
CA ILE A 24 -23.98 -1.10 -8.76
C ILE A 24 -23.56 -0.33 -7.50
N VAL A 25 -22.30 0.06 -7.44
CA VAL A 25 -21.74 0.87 -6.36
C VAL A 25 -20.63 1.75 -6.93
N ARG A 26 -20.47 2.97 -6.39
CA ARG A 26 -19.32 3.83 -6.72
C ARG A 26 -18.36 3.92 -5.56
N GLU A 27 -17.11 4.18 -5.88
CA GLU A 27 -16.09 4.45 -4.86
C GLU A 27 -16.55 5.60 -3.94
N GLY A 28 -16.60 5.35 -2.64
CA GLY A 28 -17.10 6.27 -1.62
C GLY A 28 -18.55 6.03 -1.15
N ASP A 29 -19.38 5.35 -1.95
CA ASP A 29 -20.77 5.05 -1.58
C ASP A 29 -20.84 4.07 -0.40
N PRO A 30 -21.86 4.13 0.47
CA PRO A 30 -22.05 3.13 1.51
C PRO A 30 -22.32 1.75 0.89
N VAL A 31 -21.67 0.71 1.42
CA VAL A 31 -21.87 -0.67 0.99
C VAL A 31 -22.97 -1.29 1.85
N ASN A 32 -24.14 -1.51 1.25
CA ASN A 32 -25.30 -2.05 1.96
C ASN A 32 -25.42 -3.58 1.81
N GLU A 33 -24.86 -4.13 0.74
CA GLU A 33 -24.95 -5.55 0.41
C GLU A 33 -23.67 -6.05 -0.24
N MET A 34 -23.42 -7.35 -0.06
CA MET A 34 -22.36 -8.09 -0.72
C MET A 34 -22.99 -8.90 -1.86
N LEU A 35 -22.40 -8.84 -3.06
CA LEU A 35 -22.94 -9.49 -4.25
C LEU A 35 -22.06 -10.66 -4.66
N PHE A 36 -22.70 -11.81 -4.93
CA PHE A 36 -22.10 -13.03 -5.45
C PHE A 36 -22.53 -13.24 -6.90
N ILE A 37 -21.61 -13.17 -7.83
CA ILE A 37 -21.91 -13.19 -9.27
C ILE A 37 -22.15 -14.62 -9.72
N ILE A 38 -23.33 -14.89 -10.29
CA ILE A 38 -23.71 -16.20 -10.81
C ILE A 38 -23.59 -16.22 -12.33
N ARG A 39 -24.00 -15.14 -13.00
CA ARG A 39 -23.87 -14.98 -14.46
C ARG A 39 -23.55 -13.53 -14.82
N GLY A 40 -22.93 -13.35 -15.98
CA GLY A 40 -22.54 -12.03 -16.49
C GLY A 40 -21.15 -11.59 -16.03
N GLN A 41 -20.82 -10.32 -16.34
CA GLN A 41 -19.52 -9.72 -16.02
C GLN A 41 -19.69 -8.33 -15.44
N LEU A 42 -18.93 -8.04 -14.40
CA LEU A 42 -18.82 -6.71 -13.80
C LEU A 42 -17.41 -6.17 -14.00
N GLU A 43 -17.27 -4.87 -14.19
CA GLU A 43 -16.01 -4.16 -14.06
C GLU A 43 -15.91 -3.60 -12.64
N SER A 44 -14.80 -3.86 -11.95
CA SER A 44 -14.46 -3.27 -10.66
C SER A 44 -13.21 -2.42 -10.79
N SER A 45 -13.37 -1.10 -10.67
CA SER A 45 -12.30 -0.14 -10.84
C SER A 45 -12.06 0.68 -9.56
N THR A 46 -10.83 1.10 -9.31
CA THR A 46 -10.49 1.98 -8.18
C THR A 46 -9.45 3.00 -8.57
N THR A 47 -9.63 4.21 -8.04
CA THR A 47 -8.68 5.32 -8.14
C THR A 47 -7.90 5.53 -6.84
N ASN A 48 -8.14 4.70 -5.82
CA ASN A 48 -7.57 4.81 -4.48
C ASN A 48 -7.73 6.24 -3.92
N GLY A 49 -8.97 6.71 -3.90
CA GLY A 49 -9.36 8.04 -3.42
C GLY A 49 -8.92 9.17 -4.36
N GLY A 50 -8.97 8.96 -5.68
CA GLY A 50 -8.63 9.99 -6.67
C GLY A 50 -7.13 10.25 -6.81
N ARG A 51 -6.28 9.28 -6.46
CA ARG A 51 -4.83 9.45 -6.55
C ARG A 51 -4.36 9.51 -8.00
N THR A 52 -3.68 10.60 -8.36
CA THR A 52 -3.12 10.79 -9.70
C THR A 52 -2.16 9.65 -10.07
N GLY A 53 -2.36 9.04 -11.24
CA GLY A 53 -1.53 7.94 -11.74
C GLY A 53 -1.79 6.58 -11.11
N PHE A 54 -2.87 6.42 -10.33
CA PHE A 54 -3.33 5.14 -9.82
C PHE A 54 -4.71 4.80 -10.40
N PHE A 55 -4.76 3.77 -11.23
CA PHE A 55 -6.01 3.19 -11.72
C PHE A 55 -5.84 1.68 -11.76
N ASN A 56 -6.72 0.96 -11.06
CA ASN A 56 -6.76 -0.49 -11.10
C ASN A 56 -8.17 -0.92 -11.51
N SER A 57 -8.30 -1.56 -12.66
CA SER A 57 -9.55 -2.15 -13.14
C SER A 57 -9.38 -3.66 -13.26
N ILE A 58 -10.43 -4.39 -12.89
CA ILE A 58 -10.53 -5.83 -13.02
C ILE A 58 -11.94 -6.24 -13.44
N THR A 59 -12.04 -7.28 -14.26
CA THR A 59 -13.33 -7.89 -14.60
C THR A 59 -13.65 -8.99 -13.62
N LEU A 60 -14.76 -8.84 -12.88
CA LEU A 60 -15.36 -9.87 -12.05
C LEU A 60 -16.24 -10.77 -12.92
N ARG A 61 -16.12 -12.08 -12.69
CA ARG A 61 -16.72 -13.17 -13.46
C ARG A 61 -17.64 -14.01 -12.56
N PRO A 62 -18.41 -14.96 -13.14
CA PRO A 62 -19.15 -15.92 -12.34
C PRO A 62 -18.25 -16.62 -11.31
N GLY A 63 -18.70 -16.63 -10.04
CA GLY A 63 -17.94 -17.13 -8.89
C GLY A 63 -17.19 -16.05 -8.12
N ASP A 64 -17.01 -14.85 -8.68
CA ASP A 64 -16.44 -13.71 -7.97
C ASP A 64 -17.52 -12.97 -7.16
N PHE A 65 -17.07 -12.09 -6.27
CA PHE A 65 -17.94 -11.28 -5.42
C PHE A 65 -17.44 -9.84 -5.28
N CYS A 66 -18.33 -8.93 -4.85
CA CYS A 66 -18.00 -7.56 -4.47
C CYS A 66 -18.76 -7.12 -3.21
N GLY A 67 -18.34 -6.01 -2.59
CA GLY A 67 -18.87 -5.57 -1.29
C GLY A 67 -18.17 -6.24 -0.09
N GLU A 68 -16.94 -6.69 -0.30
CA GLU A 68 -16.12 -7.40 0.69
C GLU A 68 -15.67 -6.53 1.88
N GLU A 69 -15.86 -5.22 1.77
CA GLU A 69 -15.77 -4.27 2.88
C GLU A 69 -16.70 -4.64 4.03
N LEU A 70 -17.89 -5.19 3.71
CA LEU A 70 -18.87 -5.62 4.71
C LEU A 70 -18.37 -6.79 5.56
N LEU A 71 -17.58 -7.71 4.99
CA LEU A 71 -17.00 -8.83 5.75
C LEU A 71 -16.08 -8.31 6.85
N THR A 72 -15.23 -7.34 6.52
CA THR A 72 -14.32 -6.75 7.51
C THR A 72 -15.11 -6.02 8.58
N TRP A 73 -16.13 -5.25 8.19
CA TRP A 73 -17.00 -4.50 9.09
C TRP A 73 -17.84 -5.39 10.02
N ALA A 74 -18.52 -6.42 9.51
CA ALA A 74 -19.38 -7.29 10.31
C ALA A 74 -18.58 -8.19 11.27
N LEU A 75 -17.35 -8.54 10.91
CA LEU A 75 -16.46 -9.30 11.80
C LEU A 75 -15.86 -8.44 12.93
N MET A 76 -16.10 -7.12 12.96
CA MET A 76 -15.68 -6.26 14.06
C MET A 76 -16.49 -6.55 15.33
N PRO A 77 -15.87 -6.78 16.51
CA PRO A 77 -16.61 -6.88 17.76
C PRO A 77 -17.38 -5.59 18.10
N ASN A 78 -16.91 -4.45 17.58
CA ASN A 78 -17.46 -3.12 17.84
C ASN A 78 -17.88 -2.45 16.51
N SER A 79 -18.55 -3.17 15.61
CA SER A 79 -19.00 -2.55 14.36
C SER A 79 -19.83 -1.30 14.66
N THR A 80 -19.39 -0.15 14.14
CA THR A 80 -20.14 1.09 14.26
C THR A 80 -21.45 0.94 13.49
N ALA A 81 -22.51 1.62 13.92
CA ALA A 81 -23.80 1.61 13.22
C ALA A 81 -23.70 2.13 11.76
N SER A 82 -22.59 2.77 11.39
CA SER A 82 -22.31 3.24 10.03
C SER A 82 -21.78 2.13 9.14
N LEU A 83 -22.38 1.97 7.97
CA LEU A 83 -21.90 1.07 6.92
C LEU A 83 -20.53 1.52 6.38
N PRO A 84 -19.67 0.58 5.95
CA PRO A 84 -18.39 0.91 5.35
C PRO A 84 -18.59 1.57 3.97
N SER A 85 -17.70 2.49 3.62
CA SER A 85 -17.64 3.07 2.26
C SER A 85 -16.96 2.12 1.29
N SER A 86 -17.46 2.07 0.06
CA SER A 86 -16.91 1.24 -1.01
C SER A 86 -15.55 1.75 -1.46
N THR A 87 -14.60 0.84 -1.65
CA THR A 87 -13.25 1.16 -2.12
C THR A 87 -13.14 1.16 -3.65
N ARG A 88 -14.16 0.65 -4.35
CA ARG A 88 -14.17 0.45 -5.79
C ARG A 88 -15.50 0.83 -6.43
N THR A 89 -15.45 1.33 -7.65
CA THR A 89 -16.62 1.48 -8.50
C THR A 89 -16.89 0.19 -9.24
N VAL A 90 -18.09 -0.36 -9.11
CA VAL A 90 -18.54 -1.57 -9.79
C VAL A 90 -19.61 -1.23 -10.83
N LYS A 91 -19.36 -1.63 -12.08
CA LYS A 91 -20.24 -1.39 -13.22
C LYS A 91 -20.55 -2.69 -13.95
N ALA A 92 -21.79 -2.88 -14.35
CA ALA A 92 -22.19 -4.02 -15.17
C ALA A 92 -21.70 -3.88 -16.62
N LEU A 93 -20.93 -4.85 -17.10
CA LEU A 93 -20.46 -4.93 -18.49
C LEU A 93 -21.43 -5.71 -19.38
N SER A 94 -22.20 -6.63 -18.79
CA SER A 94 -23.30 -7.38 -19.41
C SER A 94 -24.52 -7.36 -18.49
N GLU A 95 -25.61 -8.00 -18.90
CA GLU A 95 -26.63 -8.42 -17.94
C GLU A 95 -25.98 -9.36 -16.92
N VAL A 96 -26.24 -9.08 -15.64
CA VAL A 96 -25.65 -9.80 -14.50
C VAL A 96 -26.76 -10.32 -13.60
N GLU A 97 -26.66 -11.61 -13.31
CA GLU A 97 -27.45 -12.28 -12.28
C GLU A 97 -26.52 -12.55 -11.09
N ALA A 98 -26.90 -12.06 -9.93
CA ALA A 98 -26.16 -12.21 -8.69
C ALA A 98 -27.08 -12.54 -7.53
N PHE A 99 -26.49 -13.03 -6.44
CA PHE A 99 -27.15 -13.05 -5.14
C PHE A 99 -26.59 -11.93 -4.26
N SER A 100 -27.47 -11.18 -3.61
CA SER A 100 -27.13 -10.16 -2.62
C SER A 100 -27.31 -10.71 -1.21
N LEU A 101 -26.32 -10.47 -0.35
CA LEU A 101 -26.40 -10.69 1.09
C LEU A 101 -26.34 -9.34 1.79
N GLN A 102 -27.37 -9.00 2.57
CA GLN A 102 -27.46 -7.70 3.23
C GLN A 102 -26.48 -7.58 4.41
N ALA A 103 -26.07 -6.35 4.70
CA ALA A 103 -25.21 -6.02 5.83
C ALA A 103 -25.77 -6.49 7.18
N ASP A 104 -27.09 -6.38 7.36
CA ASP A 104 -27.78 -6.78 8.59
C ASP A 104 -27.71 -8.30 8.81
N ASP A 105 -27.97 -9.08 7.75
CA ASP A 105 -27.83 -10.54 7.78
C ASP A 105 -26.39 -10.94 8.05
N LEU A 106 -25.41 -10.29 7.41
CA LEU A 106 -23.99 -10.55 7.64
C LEU A 106 -23.59 -10.28 9.10
N THR A 107 -24.12 -9.20 9.70
CA THR A 107 -23.90 -8.86 11.11
C THR A 107 -24.54 -9.89 12.04
N PHE A 108 -25.74 -10.35 11.70
CA PHE A 108 -26.41 -11.43 12.41
C PHE A 108 -25.56 -12.71 12.39
N PHE A 109 -25.06 -13.10 11.22
CA PHE A 109 -24.19 -14.28 11.10
C PHE A 109 -22.88 -14.13 11.87
N ALA A 110 -22.28 -12.94 11.86
CA ALA A 110 -21.03 -12.69 12.59
C ALA A 110 -21.21 -12.79 14.11
N LYS A 111 -22.36 -12.36 14.64
CA LYS A 111 -22.70 -12.45 16.07
C LYS A 111 -23.10 -13.87 16.47
N GLN A 112 -23.96 -14.51 15.70
CA GLN A 112 -24.54 -15.81 16.02
C GLN A 112 -23.52 -16.95 15.83
N PHE A 113 -22.72 -16.87 14.78
CA PHE A 113 -21.73 -17.88 14.48
C PHE A 113 -20.34 -17.34 14.81
N LYS A 114 -19.88 -17.55 16.05
CA LYS A 114 -18.49 -17.27 16.45
C LYS A 114 -17.45 -17.92 15.51
N ARG A 115 -17.84 -19.00 14.81
CA ARG A 115 -17.03 -19.66 13.78
C ARG A 115 -16.92 -18.89 12.46
N LEU A 116 -17.75 -17.89 12.17
CA LEU A 116 -17.55 -16.96 11.06
C LEU A 116 -16.22 -16.19 11.23
N GLN A 117 -15.81 -16.00 12.49
CA GLN A 117 -14.49 -15.44 12.86
C GLN A 117 -13.35 -16.46 12.78
N SER A 118 -13.58 -17.68 12.29
CA SER A 118 -12.51 -18.66 12.13
C SER A 118 -11.44 -18.13 11.18
N LYS A 119 -10.17 -18.26 11.59
CA LYS A 119 -9.00 -17.88 10.78
C LYS A 119 -9.02 -18.53 9.40
N LYS A 120 -9.59 -19.73 9.25
CA LYS A 120 -9.72 -20.46 7.98
C LYS A 120 -10.66 -19.76 7.01
N LEU A 121 -11.81 -19.29 7.50
CA LEU A 121 -12.80 -18.61 6.67
C LEU A 121 -12.33 -17.21 6.29
N GLN A 122 -11.75 -16.48 7.25
CA GLN A 122 -11.13 -15.17 6.98
C GLN A 122 -10.01 -15.29 5.93
N HIS A 123 -9.18 -16.34 6.00
CA HIS A 123 -8.17 -16.60 4.97
C HIS A 123 -8.79 -16.89 3.60
N ALA A 124 -9.87 -17.67 3.54
CA ALA A 124 -10.56 -17.94 2.28
C ALA A 124 -11.07 -16.65 1.65
N PHE A 125 -11.78 -15.80 2.42
CA PHE A 125 -12.26 -14.51 1.91
C PHE A 125 -11.13 -13.59 1.46
N ARG A 126 -10.05 -13.47 2.26
CA ARG A 126 -8.86 -12.70 1.86
C ARG A 126 -8.19 -13.25 0.61
N TYR A 127 -8.19 -14.59 0.45
CA TYR A 127 -7.59 -15.24 -0.69
C TYR A 127 -8.40 -15.02 -1.98
N TYR A 128 -9.73 -15.04 -1.92
CA TYR A 128 -10.59 -14.85 -3.10
C TYR A 128 -10.87 -13.38 -3.41
N SER A 129 -10.75 -12.48 -2.43
CA SER A 129 -10.93 -11.04 -2.61
C SER A 129 -9.89 -10.44 -3.56
N HIS A 130 -10.38 -9.70 -4.54
CA HIS A 130 -9.53 -8.95 -5.46
C HIS A 130 -8.90 -7.71 -4.82
N GLN A 131 -9.57 -7.07 -3.84
CA GLN A 131 -8.97 -5.95 -3.12
C GLN A 131 -7.76 -6.40 -2.30
N TRP A 132 -7.88 -7.49 -1.54
CA TRP A 132 -6.78 -8.04 -0.74
C TRP A 132 -5.59 -8.48 -1.60
N ARG A 133 -5.84 -9.11 -2.75
CA ARG A 133 -4.79 -9.46 -3.73
C ARG A 133 -4.08 -8.22 -4.28
N THR A 134 -4.84 -7.19 -4.65
CA THR A 134 -4.28 -5.92 -5.16
C THR A 134 -3.44 -5.22 -4.10
N TRP A 135 -3.94 -5.19 -2.86
CA TRP A 135 -3.24 -4.60 -1.73
C TRP A 135 -1.92 -5.33 -1.44
N ALA A 136 -1.93 -6.67 -1.40
CA ALA A 136 -0.74 -7.47 -1.21
C ALA A 136 0.30 -7.22 -2.32
N ALA A 137 -0.12 -7.18 -3.58
CA ALA A 137 0.76 -6.88 -4.71
C ALA A 137 1.38 -5.48 -4.57
N CYS A 138 0.57 -4.47 -4.23
CA CYS A 138 1.03 -3.10 -4.02
C CYS A 138 2.04 -3.00 -2.86
N LEU A 139 1.82 -3.73 -1.77
CA LEU A 139 2.72 -3.78 -0.62
C LEU A 139 4.07 -4.38 -1.00
N ILE A 140 4.07 -5.54 -1.68
CA ILE A 140 5.28 -6.19 -2.16
C ILE A 140 6.06 -5.27 -3.11
N GLN A 141 5.37 -4.63 -4.06
CA GLN A 141 5.97 -3.67 -4.97
C GLN A 141 6.61 -2.49 -4.22
N ALA A 142 5.95 -1.96 -3.19
CA ALA A 142 6.48 -0.86 -2.40
C ALA A 142 7.75 -1.27 -1.63
N VAL A 143 7.74 -2.44 -0.99
CA VAL A 143 8.91 -2.98 -0.28
C VAL A 143 10.08 -3.22 -1.24
N TRP A 144 9.81 -3.84 -2.39
CA TRP A 144 10.83 -4.09 -3.42
C TRP A 144 11.45 -2.80 -3.95
N ARG A 145 10.64 -1.80 -4.30
CA ARG A 145 11.14 -0.49 -4.77
C ARG A 145 12.00 0.19 -3.71
N ARG A 146 11.66 0.07 -2.42
CA ARG A 146 12.50 0.59 -1.32
C ARG A 146 13.82 -0.18 -1.21
N TYR A 147 13.79 -1.50 -1.33
CA TYR A 147 15.00 -2.32 -1.33
C TYR A 147 15.94 -1.94 -2.49
N GLN A 148 15.41 -1.85 -3.71
CA GLN A 148 16.17 -1.45 -4.89
C GLN A 148 16.81 -0.06 -4.74
N LYS A 149 16.06 0.93 -4.22
CA LYS A 149 16.61 2.26 -3.92
C LYS A 149 17.75 2.19 -2.89
N ARG A 150 17.59 1.40 -1.82
CA ARG A 150 18.63 1.22 -0.80
C ARG A 150 19.87 0.52 -1.36
N LYS A 151 19.69 -0.47 -2.24
CA LYS A 151 20.78 -1.18 -2.90
C LYS A 151 21.58 -0.22 -3.80
N LEU A 152 20.90 0.55 -4.65
CA LEU A 152 21.53 1.53 -5.54
C LEU A 152 22.24 2.63 -4.74
N ALA A 153 21.63 3.15 -3.66
CA ALA A 153 22.26 4.14 -2.79
C ALA A 153 23.54 3.59 -2.12
N LYS A 154 23.53 2.33 -1.68
CA LYS A 154 24.74 1.67 -1.14
C LYS A 154 25.82 1.50 -2.21
N GLU A 155 25.45 1.09 -3.42
CA GLU A 155 26.38 0.92 -4.54
C GLU A 155 27.03 2.26 -4.93
N LEU A 156 26.24 3.35 -5.00
CA LEU A 156 26.76 4.69 -5.24
C LEU A 156 27.70 5.13 -4.11
N ALA A 157 27.31 4.94 -2.84
CA ALA A 157 28.16 5.28 -1.70
C ALA A 157 29.47 4.48 -1.69
N SER A 158 29.42 3.19 -2.05
CA SER A 158 30.63 2.36 -2.19
C SER A 158 31.51 2.83 -3.34
N ARG A 159 30.95 3.21 -4.50
CA ARG A 159 31.72 3.73 -5.63
C ARG A 159 32.33 5.09 -5.32
N GLU A 160 31.60 5.97 -4.64
CA GLU A 160 32.15 7.26 -4.15
C GLU A 160 33.27 7.03 -3.15
N SER A 161 33.11 6.09 -2.21
CA SER A 161 34.16 5.69 -1.27
C SER A 161 35.38 5.08 -1.95
N LEU A 162 35.20 4.27 -2.99
CA LEU A 162 36.28 3.61 -3.72
C LEU A 162 37.01 4.61 -4.64
N SER A 163 36.27 5.51 -5.30
CA SER A 163 36.83 6.65 -6.03
C SER A 163 37.66 7.56 -5.14
N TYR A 164 37.33 7.66 -3.85
CA TYR A 164 38.09 8.44 -2.88
C TYR A 164 39.39 7.76 -2.44
N ILE A 165 39.41 6.41 -2.35
CA ILE A 165 40.60 5.61 -2.02
C ILE A 165 41.62 5.58 -3.18
N MET A 166 41.14 5.79 -4.43
CA MET A 166 41.93 5.61 -5.66
C MET A 166 42.43 6.92 -6.28
N LEU A 167 42.23 8.07 -5.61
CA LEU A 167 42.90 9.30 -5.99
C LEU A 167 44.41 9.10 -5.77
N PRO A 168 45.26 9.28 -6.79
CA PRO A 168 46.70 9.26 -6.59
C PRO A 168 47.06 10.22 -5.47
N GLU A 169 47.98 9.76 -4.62
CA GLU A 169 48.72 10.51 -3.62
C GLU A 169 49.65 11.54 -4.31
N GLU A 170 49.18 12.17 -5.39
CA GLU A 170 49.95 13.17 -6.12
C GLU A 170 49.64 14.54 -5.53
N GLU A 171 50.69 15.05 -4.90
CA GLU A 171 50.90 16.42 -4.42
C GLU A 171 50.45 16.72 -2.99
N TYR A 172 50.90 15.87 -2.04
CA TYR A 172 51.24 16.40 -0.71
C TYR A 172 52.58 17.15 -0.82
N GLU A 173 52.49 18.44 -1.16
CA GLU A 173 53.62 19.36 -0.98
C GLU A 173 53.87 19.47 0.54
N TYR A 174 54.96 18.86 0.99
CA TYR A 174 55.37 18.82 2.39
C TYR A 174 55.93 20.21 2.75
N TYR A 175 55.14 21.02 3.45
CA TYR A 175 55.69 22.18 4.15
C TYR A 175 56.37 21.65 5.42
N GLU A 176 57.69 21.47 5.36
CA GLU A 176 58.51 21.28 6.57
C GLU A 176 58.40 22.55 7.42
N ASP A 177 57.65 22.47 8.52
CA ASP A 177 57.80 23.42 9.62
C ASP A 177 58.92 22.93 10.54
N GLU A 178 59.72 23.87 11.04
CA GLU A 178 61.11 23.70 11.48
C GLU A 178 61.26 23.03 12.86
N ASN A 179 60.34 22.14 13.26
CA ASN A 179 60.45 21.36 14.49
C ASN A 179 59.89 19.94 14.28
N GLY A 180 60.80 18.99 14.04
CA GLY A 180 60.48 17.61 13.73
C GLY A 180 59.86 16.82 14.88
N GLU A 181 58.54 16.73 14.92
CA GLU A 181 57.81 15.68 15.63
C GLU A 181 56.90 14.89 14.67
N LYS A 182 57.22 13.60 14.49
CA LYS A 182 56.39 12.63 13.75
C LYS A 182 55.17 12.26 14.59
N ILE A 183 53.98 12.66 14.14
CA ILE A 183 52.71 12.16 14.69
C ILE A 183 52.10 11.17 13.69
N GLU A 184 52.37 9.89 13.91
CA GLU A 184 51.66 8.79 13.25
C GLU A 184 50.35 8.54 14.01
N ASN A 185 49.22 9.09 13.55
CA ASN A 185 47.91 8.71 14.08
C ASN A 185 46.86 8.56 12.96
N PRO A 186 46.34 7.34 12.68
CA PRO A 186 45.38 7.08 11.60
C PRO A 186 43.98 7.71 11.81
N GLN A 187 43.75 8.37 12.95
CA GLN A 187 42.48 9.03 13.27
C GLN A 187 42.28 10.37 12.53
N ASN A 188 43.36 11.07 12.14
CA ASN A 188 43.28 12.35 11.42
C ASN A 188 42.86 12.20 9.96
N ALA A 189 43.13 11.05 9.33
CA ALA A 189 42.76 10.79 7.94
C ALA A 189 41.24 10.79 7.72
N GLN A 190 40.48 10.27 8.71
CA GLN A 190 39.01 10.26 8.67
C GLN A 190 38.42 11.68 8.84
N GLN A 191 39.08 12.54 9.64
CA GLN A 191 38.65 13.92 9.87
C GLN A 191 38.95 14.85 8.67
N LEU A 192 40.05 14.60 7.95
CA LEU A 192 40.40 15.34 6.74
C LEU A 192 39.38 15.13 5.61
N GLY A 193 38.89 13.90 5.43
CA GLY A 193 37.88 13.60 4.40
C GLY A 193 36.53 14.28 4.65
N ALA A 194 36.08 14.34 5.92
CA ALA A 194 34.87 15.08 6.29
C ALA A 194 35.01 16.58 6.05
N THR A 195 36.21 17.14 6.29
CA THR A 195 36.51 18.57 6.11
C THR A 195 36.55 18.98 4.63
N ILE A 196 37.08 18.11 3.75
CA ILE A 196 37.10 18.33 2.29
C ILE A 196 35.68 18.25 1.69
N LEU A 197 34.82 17.37 2.21
CA LEU A 197 33.42 17.28 1.77
C LEU A 197 32.61 18.51 2.18
N ALA A 198 32.79 19.00 3.41
CA ALA A 198 32.14 20.23 3.87
C ALA A 198 32.57 21.46 3.03
N SER A 199 33.85 21.55 2.66
CA SER A 199 34.37 22.66 1.84
C SER A 199 33.87 22.60 0.40
N LYS A 200 33.82 21.41 -0.23
CA LYS A 200 33.26 21.23 -1.58
C LYS A 200 31.75 21.46 -1.64
N PHE A 201 31.00 21.07 -0.60
CA PHE A 201 29.57 21.35 -0.49
C PHE A 201 29.30 22.86 -0.30
N ALA A 202 30.11 23.55 0.51
CA ALA A 202 30.04 25.00 0.67
C ALA A 202 30.42 25.78 -0.60
N ALA A 203 31.36 25.25 -1.41
CA ALA A 203 31.75 25.87 -2.68
C ALA A 203 30.65 25.72 -3.76
N ASN A 204 29.96 24.58 -3.81
CA ASN A 204 28.89 24.36 -4.79
C ASN A 204 27.57 25.08 -4.44
N THR A 205 27.30 25.41 -3.17
CA THR A 205 26.13 26.22 -2.81
C THR A 205 26.29 27.71 -3.11
N ARG A 206 27.52 28.19 -3.34
CA ARG A 206 27.82 29.60 -3.67
C ARG A 206 27.66 29.97 -5.16
N LYS A 207 27.54 28.99 -6.06
CA LYS A 207 27.36 29.23 -7.51
C LYS A 207 25.90 29.18 -8.01
N GLY A 208 24.92 29.03 -7.13
CA GLY A 208 23.51 28.84 -7.50
C GLY A 208 22.56 30.03 -7.26
N THR A 209 23.03 31.15 -6.71
CA THR A 209 22.20 32.35 -6.47
C THR A 209 22.30 33.30 -7.65
N HIS A 210 21.67 32.99 -8.79
CA HIS A 210 21.13 33.95 -9.77
C HIS A 210 20.45 33.21 -10.95
N GLN A 211 19.25 32.68 -10.74
CA GLN A 211 18.18 32.74 -11.75
C GLN A 211 16.82 32.39 -11.13
N LYS A 212 15.99 33.42 -11.03
CA LYS A 212 14.55 33.34 -10.77
C LYS A 212 13.90 32.82 -12.06
N VAL A 213 13.48 31.56 -12.07
CA VAL A 213 12.42 31.09 -12.98
C VAL A 213 11.37 30.42 -12.11
N ARG A 214 10.15 30.99 -12.13
CA ARG A 214 8.95 30.41 -11.55
C ARG A 214 8.57 29.21 -12.40
N GLU A 215 8.79 28.01 -11.89
CA GLU A 215 8.03 26.83 -12.30
C GLU A 215 7.62 26.03 -11.06
N SER A 216 6.31 25.89 -10.90
CA SER A 216 5.64 25.11 -9.87
C SER A 216 6.03 23.64 -10.01
N GLY A 217 6.78 23.10 -9.05
CA GLY A 217 7.28 21.74 -9.11
C GLY A 217 7.64 21.17 -7.75
N SER A 218 6.81 21.39 -6.73
CA SER A 218 6.88 20.64 -5.48
C SER A 218 6.40 19.20 -5.73
N SER A 219 7.23 18.37 -6.36
CA SER A 219 7.03 16.92 -6.37
C SER A 219 7.55 16.31 -5.07
N SER A 220 7.06 16.82 -3.95
CA SER A 220 7.03 16.06 -2.70
C SER A 220 5.96 14.99 -2.92
N TYR A 221 6.35 13.85 -3.48
CA TYR A 221 5.50 12.67 -3.51
C TYR A 221 5.40 12.13 -2.08
N LYS A 222 4.60 12.84 -1.26
CA LYS A 222 4.06 12.36 -0.01
C LYS A 222 3.51 10.97 -0.31
N MET A 223 4.00 9.97 0.43
CA MET A 223 3.58 8.60 0.19
C MET A 223 2.05 8.53 0.19
N PRO A 224 1.43 7.73 -0.69
CA PRO A 224 0.04 7.39 -0.52
C PRO A 224 -0.09 6.85 0.90
N GLN A 225 -0.87 7.55 1.72
CA GLN A 225 -1.43 6.97 2.92
C GLN A 225 -2.37 5.89 2.39
N LEU A 226 -1.86 4.68 2.15
CA LEU A 226 -2.72 3.51 2.03
C LEU A 226 -3.27 3.32 3.43
N PHE A 227 -4.42 3.94 3.69
CA PHE A 227 -5.24 3.53 4.81
C PHE A 227 -5.55 2.06 4.55
N LYS A 228 -4.99 1.21 5.38
CA LYS A 228 -5.52 -0.13 5.61
C LYS A 228 -7.04 0.05 5.82
N PRO A 229 -7.92 -0.82 5.29
CA PRO A 229 -9.16 -1.08 5.99
C PRO A 229 -8.76 -1.30 7.46
N GLN A 230 -9.39 -0.61 8.40
CA GLN A 230 -8.98 -0.65 9.81
C GLN A 230 -8.88 -2.11 10.24
N ASP A 231 -7.66 -2.65 10.29
CA ASP A 231 -7.45 -3.98 10.83
C ASP A 231 -7.46 -3.82 12.34
N PHE A 232 -8.28 -4.65 12.96
CA PHE A 232 -8.15 -5.10 14.32
C PHE A 232 -6.68 -5.23 14.67
N SER A 233 -6.24 -4.31 15.50
CA SER A 233 -5.09 -4.52 16.35
C SER A 233 -5.24 -5.90 16.97
N ILE A 234 -4.22 -6.71 16.76
CA ILE A 234 -3.88 -7.82 17.63
C ILE A 234 -3.82 -7.22 19.03
N ASP A 235 -4.85 -7.46 19.84
CA ASP A 235 -4.67 -7.35 21.27
C ASP A 235 -3.68 -8.45 21.64
N ARG A 236 -2.53 -7.97 22.10
CA ARG A 236 -1.59 -8.78 22.87
C ARG A 236 -2.34 -9.29 24.10
N GLU A 237 -2.04 -10.53 24.43
CA GLU A 237 -2.38 -11.18 25.69
C GLU A 237 -2.22 -10.22 26.87
N ASP A 238 -3.19 -10.26 27.78
CA ASP A 238 -2.93 -10.30 29.21
C ASP A 238 -4.10 -11.00 29.94
N VAL A 239 -3.71 -11.95 30.80
CA VAL A 239 -4.44 -12.82 31.75
C VAL A 239 -4.81 -14.23 31.28
#